data_AF-A0A2N3N360-F1
#
_entry.id   AF-A0A2N3N360-F1
#
_cell.length_a   1.000
_cell.length_b   1.000
_cell.length_c   1.000
_cell.angle_alpha   90.00
_cell.angle_beta   90.00
_cell.angle_gamma   90.00
#
_symmetry.space_group_name_H-M   'P 1'
#
loop_
_entity.id
_entity.type
_entity.pdbx_description
1 polymer ?
#
loop_
_entity_poly.entity_id
_entity_poly.type
_entity_poly.pdbx_seq_one_letter_code
_entity_poly.pdbx_strand_id
1 'polypeptide(L)'
;KRLFCGANTDTVGIRESFFRNVDKELFVNRPAMVIGGGGAARSAIYALRTWMEVRDIYIVNRDKAEVDAVFAECEAKGFGKGLVRIDTVEDAVKAEAPGAIVACVPDFPPKTEAEIRTRKIIEAMLGKERKGAMLEMCYNPTPFTALGGIAEEN
;
A
#
# COMPACT_ATOMS: atom_id res chain seq x y z
N LYS A 1 40.38 -2.22 -8.81
CA LYS A 1 39.63 -2.50 -7.57
C LYS A 1 38.14 -2.58 -7.92
N ARG A 2 37.43 -3.67 -7.60
CA ARG A 2 35.98 -3.82 -7.88
C ARG A 2 35.18 -3.20 -6.73
N LEU A 3 34.17 -2.38 -7.04
CA LEU A 3 33.24 -1.78 -6.08
C LEU A 3 31.89 -2.51 -6.18
N PHE A 4 31.27 -2.82 -5.05
CA PHE A 4 29.94 -3.42 -4.97
C PHE A 4 28.99 -2.42 -4.36
N CYS A 5 27.97 -2.02 -5.12
CA CYS A 5 26.97 -1.02 -4.71
C CYS A 5 25.59 -1.67 -4.70
N GLY A 6 24.91 -1.63 -3.55
CA GLY A 6 23.51 -2.04 -3.44
C GLY A 6 22.56 -0.90 -3.83
N ALA A 7 21.48 -1.24 -4.51
CA ALA A 7 20.40 -0.31 -4.83
C ALA A 7 19.05 -1.03 -4.66
N ASN A 8 18.00 -0.28 -4.33
CA ASN A 8 16.63 -0.79 -4.26
C ASN A 8 15.79 -0.12 -5.35
N THR A 9 15.60 -0.82 -6.47
CA THR A 9 14.87 -0.34 -7.63
C THR A 9 13.36 -0.55 -7.54
N ASP A 10 12.86 -1.29 -6.55
CA ASP A 10 11.40 -1.42 -6.32
C ASP A 10 10.79 -0.05 -6.06
N THR A 11 11.50 0.79 -5.32
CA THR A 11 11.09 2.17 -5.02
C THR A 11 10.87 2.99 -6.30
N VAL A 12 11.76 2.83 -7.28
CA VAL A 12 11.67 3.49 -8.59
C VAL A 12 10.53 2.89 -9.40
N GLY A 13 10.40 1.56 -9.42
CA GLY A 13 9.32 0.87 -10.11
C GLY A 13 7.94 1.34 -9.65
N ILE A 14 7.71 1.38 -8.33
CA ILE A 14 6.46 1.86 -7.74
C ILE A 14 6.18 3.30 -8.16
N ARG A 15 7.16 4.20 -8.01
CA ARG A 15 7.02 5.61 -8.42
C ARG A 15 6.62 5.73 -9.90
N GLU A 16 7.39 5.09 -10.79
CA GLU A 16 7.18 5.21 -12.23
C GLU A 16 5.85 4.58 -12.67
N SER A 17 5.40 3.51 -12.02
CA SER A 17 4.09 2.92 -12.30
C SER A 17 2.95 3.92 -12.12
N PHE A 18 2.98 4.75 -11.08
CA PHE A 18 1.98 5.81 -10.93
C PHE A 18 2.22 6.96 -11.90
N PHE A 19 3.41 7.57 -11.88
CA PHE A 19 3.67 8.80 -12.64
C PHE A 19 3.56 8.65 -14.17
N ARG A 20 3.69 7.43 -14.71
CA ARG A 20 3.57 7.18 -16.15
C ARG A 20 2.18 6.76 -16.59
N ASN A 21 1.35 6.22 -15.70
CA ASN A 21 0.10 5.56 -16.07
C ASN A 21 -1.14 6.16 -15.38
N VAL A 22 -0.96 7.08 -14.43
CA VAL A 22 -2.04 7.65 -13.62
C VAL A 22 -1.92 9.16 -13.57
N ASP A 23 -3.04 9.86 -13.76
CA ASP A 23 -3.10 11.32 -13.59
C ASP A 23 -2.71 11.71 -12.16
N LYS A 24 -1.82 12.70 -12.02
CA LYS A 24 -1.24 13.08 -10.71
C LYS A 24 -2.31 13.53 -9.72
N GLU A 25 -3.36 14.17 -10.21
CA GLU A 25 -4.51 14.66 -9.44
C GLU A 25 -5.25 13.52 -8.71
N LEU A 26 -5.09 12.28 -9.17
CA LEU A 26 -5.66 11.10 -8.50
C LEU A 26 -4.94 10.73 -7.20
N PHE A 27 -3.68 11.14 -6.98
CA PHE A 27 -2.93 10.71 -5.79
C PHE A 27 -2.17 11.82 -5.05
N VAL A 28 -1.77 12.90 -5.73
CA VAL A 28 -1.06 14.02 -5.09
C VAL A 28 -1.95 14.71 -4.06
N ASN A 29 -1.39 15.05 -2.91
CA ASN A 29 -2.09 15.65 -1.75
C ASN A 29 -3.28 14.84 -1.22
N ARG A 30 -3.43 13.58 -1.64
CA ARG A 30 -4.40 12.63 -1.11
C ARG A 30 -3.70 11.61 -0.20
N PRO A 31 -4.44 10.91 0.66
CA PRO A 31 -3.90 9.75 1.34
C PRO A 31 -3.50 8.66 0.33
N ALA A 32 -2.51 7.86 0.69
CA ALA A 32 -2.19 6.61 0.03
C ALA A 32 -2.49 5.42 0.94
N MET A 33 -2.49 4.22 0.39
CA MET A 33 -2.66 2.98 1.15
C MET A 33 -1.64 1.94 0.73
N VAL A 34 -1.06 1.23 1.70
CA VAL A 34 -0.16 0.10 1.50
C VAL A 34 -0.80 -1.11 2.19
N ILE A 35 -0.93 -2.21 1.44
CA ILE A 35 -1.47 -3.47 1.94
C ILE A 35 -0.31 -4.45 2.16
N GLY A 36 -0.08 -4.89 3.39
CA GLY A 36 1.03 -5.77 3.78
C GLY A 36 2.11 -5.08 4.62
N GLY A 37 2.98 -5.87 5.27
CA GLY A 37 4.07 -5.37 6.14
C GLY A 37 5.48 -5.83 5.75
N GLY A 38 5.64 -6.49 4.60
CA GLY A 38 6.90 -7.08 4.15
C GLY A 38 7.93 -6.10 3.57
N GLY A 39 8.93 -6.63 2.86
CA GLY A 39 9.97 -5.81 2.20
C GLY A 39 9.41 -4.86 1.13
N ALA A 40 8.50 -5.36 0.29
CA ALA A 40 7.83 -4.56 -0.74
C ALA A 40 7.01 -3.40 -0.14
N ALA A 41 6.36 -3.60 1.01
CA ALA A 41 5.62 -2.56 1.70
C ALA A 41 6.53 -1.39 2.14
N ARG A 42 7.74 -1.69 2.64
CA ARG A 42 8.74 -0.66 2.99
C ARG A 42 9.20 0.12 1.76
N SER A 43 9.44 -0.56 0.65
CA SER A 43 9.76 0.09 -0.63
C SER A 43 8.61 1.00 -1.10
N ALA A 44 7.36 0.56 -0.94
CA ALA A 44 6.18 1.35 -1.28
C ALA A 44 6.05 2.61 -0.43
N ILE A 45 6.15 2.48 0.90
CA ILE A 45 6.11 3.62 1.84
C ILE A 45 7.20 4.63 1.50
N TYR A 46 8.43 4.15 1.25
CA TYR A 46 9.54 5.02 0.87
C TYR A 46 9.24 5.79 -0.43
N ALA A 47 8.78 5.11 -1.49
CA ALA A 47 8.46 5.76 -2.76
C ALA A 47 7.33 6.79 -2.61
N LEU A 48 6.26 6.41 -1.92
CA LEU A 48 5.09 7.27 -1.66
C LEU A 48 5.50 8.54 -0.90
N ARG A 49 6.23 8.36 0.21
CA ARG A 49 6.65 9.46 1.09
C ARG A 49 7.68 10.36 0.44
N THR A 50 8.63 9.80 -0.31
CA THR A 50 9.78 10.56 -0.83
C THR A 50 9.45 11.29 -2.13
N TRP A 51 8.61 10.72 -2.99
CA TRP A 51 8.48 11.19 -4.37
C TRP A 51 7.07 11.44 -4.88
N MET A 52 6.02 10.96 -4.20
CA MET A 52 4.66 10.99 -4.75
C MET A 52 3.74 12.04 -4.10
N GLU A 53 4.27 12.87 -3.19
CA GLU A 53 3.55 14.00 -2.58
C GLU A 53 2.19 13.61 -1.96
N VAL A 54 2.11 12.40 -1.40
CA VAL A 54 0.91 11.92 -0.69
C VAL A 54 0.85 12.52 0.72
N ARG A 55 -0.37 12.78 1.20
CA ARG A 55 -0.60 13.41 2.50
C ARG A 55 -0.26 12.45 3.65
N ASP A 56 -1.03 11.38 3.73
CA ASP A 56 -0.94 10.32 4.73
C ASP A 56 -0.73 8.97 4.03
N ILE A 57 -0.23 7.97 4.74
CA ILE A 57 -0.05 6.60 4.21
C ILE A 57 -0.72 5.64 5.19
N TYR A 58 -1.86 5.08 4.76
CA TYR A 58 -2.57 4.04 5.48
C TYR A 58 -1.84 2.71 5.34
N ILE A 59 -1.67 1.98 6.44
CA ILE A 59 -1.15 0.61 6.43
C ILE A 59 -2.25 -0.33 6.89
N VAL A 60 -2.56 -1.30 6.03
CA VAL A 60 -3.52 -2.37 6.27
C VAL A 60 -2.75 -3.69 6.24
N ASN A 61 -2.74 -4.41 7.36
CA ASN A 61 -2.09 -5.73 7.45
C ASN A 61 -2.79 -6.61 8.48
N ARG A 62 -2.70 -7.93 8.31
CA ARG A 62 -3.28 -8.89 9.25
C ARG A 62 -2.57 -8.92 10.60
N ASP A 63 -1.26 -8.65 10.59
CA ASP A 63 -0.40 -8.76 11.77
C ASP A 63 -0.02 -7.36 12.27
N LYS A 64 -0.47 -7.04 13.48
CA LYS A 64 -0.22 -5.77 14.15
C LYS A 64 1.25 -5.55 14.48
N ALA A 65 1.95 -6.59 14.92
CA ALA A 65 3.37 -6.50 15.28
C ALA A 65 4.23 -6.21 14.04
N GLU A 66 3.85 -6.75 12.89
CA GLU A 66 4.50 -6.43 11.63
C GLU A 66 4.32 -4.95 11.24
N VAL A 67 3.11 -4.39 11.47
CA VAL A 67 2.87 -2.95 11.26
C VAL A 67 3.67 -2.10 12.24
N ASP A 68 3.74 -2.49 13.52
CA ASP A 68 4.55 -1.79 14.53
C ASP A 68 6.03 -1.77 14.11
N ALA A 69 6.56 -2.89 13.60
CA ALA A 69 7.92 -2.99 13.11
C ALA A 69 8.16 -2.11 11.87
N VAL A 70 7.21 -2.06 10.93
CA VAL A 70 7.28 -1.15 9.77
C VAL A 70 7.30 0.30 10.22
N PHE A 71 6.43 0.70 11.15
CA PHE A 71 6.37 2.06 11.66
C PHE A 71 7.69 2.48 12.29
N ALA A 72 8.21 1.67 13.21
CA ALA A 72 9.48 1.92 13.89
C ALA A 72 10.65 2.04 12.91
N GLU A 73 10.71 1.19 11.88
CA GLU A 73 11.77 1.24 10.88
C GLU A 73 11.67 2.48 9.99
N CYS A 74 10.47 2.82 9.53
CA CYS A 74 10.25 4.00 8.70
C CYS A 74 10.56 5.29 9.47
N GLU A 75 10.18 5.35 10.74
CA GLU A 75 10.50 6.47 11.63
C GLU A 75 12.01 6.61 11.83
N ALA A 76 12.70 5.51 12.19
CA ALA A 76 14.14 5.50 12.39
C ALA A 76 14.93 5.92 11.13
N LYS A 77 14.39 5.65 9.94
CA LYS A 77 14.99 6.01 8.64
C LYS A 77 14.52 7.37 8.09
N GLY A 78 13.67 8.11 8.82
CA GLY A 78 13.28 9.48 8.48
C GLY A 78 12.12 9.61 7.48
N PHE A 79 11.38 8.53 7.20
CA PHE A 79 10.23 8.53 6.29
C PHE A 79 8.93 8.02 6.93
N GLY A 80 8.86 7.97 8.27
CA GLY A 80 7.68 7.54 9.03
C GLY A 80 6.57 8.60 9.21
N LYS A 81 6.75 9.83 8.70
CA LYS A 81 5.74 10.90 8.85
C LYS A 81 4.42 10.49 8.21
N GLY A 82 3.31 10.70 8.92
CA GLY A 82 1.94 10.49 8.39
C GLY A 82 1.60 9.03 8.10
N LEU A 83 2.30 8.08 8.72
CA LEU A 83 1.87 6.68 8.72
C LEU A 83 0.68 6.51 9.65
N VAL A 84 -0.37 5.87 9.16
CA VAL A 84 -1.63 5.68 9.88
C VAL A 84 -2.05 4.22 9.77
N ARG A 85 -2.43 3.61 10.88
CA ARG A 85 -2.90 2.23 10.91
C ARG A 85 -4.40 2.18 10.69
N ILE A 86 -4.86 1.25 9.85
CA ILE A 86 -6.29 0.94 9.68
C ILE A 86 -6.48 -0.51 10.13
N ASP A 87 -6.94 -0.69 11.36
CA ASP A 87 -7.01 -2.00 12.04
C ASP A 87 -8.42 -2.61 12.01
N THR A 88 -9.45 -1.78 11.79
CA THR A 88 -10.86 -2.16 11.84
C THR A 88 -11.64 -1.65 10.63
N VAL A 89 -12.80 -2.26 10.38
CA VAL A 89 -13.70 -1.81 9.29
C VAL A 89 -14.24 -0.42 9.62
N GLU A 90 -14.46 -0.12 10.89
CA GLU A 90 -14.90 1.19 11.37
C GLU A 90 -13.85 2.27 11.08
N ASP A 91 -12.55 1.96 11.23
CA ASP A 91 -11.46 2.86 10.83
C ASP A 91 -11.50 3.12 9.32
N ALA A 92 -11.67 2.06 8.53
CA ALA A 92 -11.75 2.14 7.07
C ALA A 92 -12.93 3.01 6.61
N VAL A 93 -14.10 2.85 7.23
CA VAL A 93 -15.30 3.64 6.91
C VAL A 93 -15.08 5.13 7.21
N LYS A 94 -14.36 5.47 8.28
CA LYS A 94 -14.07 6.87 8.65
C LYS A 94 -12.90 7.48 7.85
N ALA A 95 -11.98 6.66 7.36
CA ALA A 95 -10.84 7.11 6.58
C ALA A 95 -11.27 7.76 5.26
N GLU A 96 -10.51 8.77 4.82
CA GLU A 96 -10.64 9.34 3.48
C GLU A 96 -10.20 8.31 2.43
N ALA A 97 -10.79 8.37 1.24
CA ALA A 97 -10.48 7.44 0.17
C ALA A 97 -9.04 7.62 -0.36
N PRO A 98 -8.21 6.55 -0.36
CA PRO A 98 -6.83 6.65 -0.83
C PRO A 98 -6.77 6.90 -2.35
N GLY A 99 -5.79 7.71 -2.77
CA GLY A 99 -5.53 8.03 -4.17
C GLY A 99 -4.52 7.09 -4.84
N ALA A 100 -3.46 6.73 -4.13
CA ALA A 100 -2.48 5.72 -4.56
C ALA A 100 -2.53 4.51 -3.61
N ILE A 101 -2.70 3.32 -4.16
CA ILE A 101 -2.81 2.07 -3.39
C ILE A 101 -1.75 1.11 -3.88
N VAL A 102 -0.96 0.52 -2.98
CA VAL A 102 0.06 -0.48 -3.34
C VAL A 102 -0.20 -1.76 -2.58
N ALA A 103 -0.57 -2.82 -3.30
CA ALA A 103 -0.80 -4.13 -2.73
C ALA A 103 0.49 -4.95 -2.73
N CYS A 104 1.03 -5.22 -1.54
CA CYS A 104 2.30 -5.91 -1.31
C CYS A 104 2.13 -7.31 -0.72
N VAL A 105 0.93 -7.88 -0.82
CA VAL A 105 0.60 -9.22 -0.32
C VAL A 105 0.53 -10.23 -1.46
N PRO A 106 0.81 -11.51 -1.21
CA PRO A 106 0.56 -12.56 -2.19
C PRO A 106 -0.95 -12.76 -2.43
N ASP A 107 -1.30 -13.26 -3.61
CA ASP A 107 -2.68 -13.56 -3.98
C ASP A 107 -3.15 -14.91 -3.39
N PHE A 108 -3.35 -14.93 -2.08
CA PHE A 108 -3.90 -16.08 -1.38
C PHE A 108 -5.28 -15.74 -0.77
N PRO A 109 -6.25 -16.66 -0.85
CA PRO A 109 -7.52 -16.50 -0.14
C PRO A 109 -7.30 -16.33 1.36
N PRO A 110 -8.02 -15.42 2.04
CA PRO A 110 -7.93 -15.27 3.48
C PRO A 110 -8.45 -16.54 4.18
N LYS A 111 -7.73 -17.02 5.20
CA LYS A 111 -8.10 -18.24 5.94
C LYS A 111 -8.34 -17.97 7.42
N THR A 112 -7.50 -17.13 8.01
CA THR A 112 -7.61 -16.78 9.43
C THR A 112 -8.59 -15.63 9.65
N GLU A 113 -9.10 -15.50 10.88
CA GLU A 113 -9.98 -14.37 11.24
C GLU A 113 -9.31 -13.01 10.99
N ALA A 114 -8.00 -12.92 11.24
CA ALA A 114 -7.22 -11.72 10.97
C ALA A 114 -7.14 -11.40 9.47
N GLU A 115 -6.92 -12.41 8.62
CA GLU A 115 -6.93 -12.24 7.16
C GLU A 115 -8.31 -11.87 6.63
N ILE A 116 -9.37 -12.50 7.15
CA ILE A 116 -10.75 -12.20 6.77
C ILE A 116 -11.11 -10.77 7.18
N ARG A 117 -10.74 -10.34 8.39
CA ARG A 117 -10.91 -8.94 8.83
C ARG A 117 -10.15 -7.98 7.93
N THR A 118 -8.90 -8.30 7.61
CA THR A 118 -8.06 -7.50 6.71
C THR A 118 -8.69 -7.38 5.32
N ARG A 119 -9.24 -8.48 4.78
CA ARG A 119 -9.98 -8.46 3.51
C ARG A 119 -11.17 -7.50 3.55
N LYS A 120 -11.98 -7.55 4.61
CA LYS A 120 -13.13 -6.63 4.79
C LYS A 120 -12.72 -5.17 4.90
N ILE A 121 -11.59 -4.88 5.55
CA ILE A 121 -11.01 -3.54 5.63
C ILE A 121 -10.64 -3.04 4.22
N ILE A 122 -9.98 -3.89 3.43
CA ILE A 122 -9.58 -3.55 2.06
C ILE A 122 -10.82 -3.32 1.19
N GLU A 123 -11.82 -4.19 1.25
CA GLU A 123 -13.10 -4.02 0.55
C GLU A 123 -13.77 -2.69 0.91
N ALA A 124 -13.82 -2.32 2.20
CA ALA A 124 -14.39 -1.05 2.65
C ALA A 124 -13.60 0.18 2.15
N MET A 125 -12.27 0.05 1.99
CA MET A 125 -11.42 1.11 1.45
C MET A 125 -11.55 1.25 -0.07
N LEU A 126 -11.65 0.13 -0.80
CA LEU A 126 -11.81 0.10 -2.26
C LEU A 126 -13.25 0.48 -2.68
N GLY A 127 -14.24 0.16 -1.84
CA GLY A 127 -15.65 0.50 -2.01
C GLY A 127 -16.00 1.98 -1.84
N LYS A 128 -15.03 2.86 -1.59
CA LYS A 128 -15.28 4.31 -1.43
C LYS A 128 -15.76 4.93 -2.75
N GLU A 129 -16.64 5.93 -2.67
CA GLU A 129 -17.14 6.65 -3.86
C GLU A 129 -16.03 7.32 -4.66
N ARG A 130 -15.12 8.03 -3.98
CA ARG A 130 -13.97 8.67 -4.63
C ARG A 130 -12.88 7.64 -4.90
N LYS A 131 -12.63 7.34 -6.17
CA LYS A 131 -11.64 6.34 -6.59
C LYS A 131 -10.19 6.83 -6.55
N GLY A 132 -9.29 5.86 -6.60
CA GLY A 132 -7.84 6.01 -6.72
C GLY A 132 -7.29 5.00 -7.71
N ALA A 133 -5.98 4.84 -7.77
CA ALA A 133 -5.31 3.85 -8.58
C ALA A 133 -4.61 2.81 -7.69
N MET A 134 -4.71 1.54 -8.06
CA MET A 134 -4.07 0.44 -7.35
C MET A 134 -2.95 -0.18 -8.20
N LEU A 135 -1.80 -0.36 -7.57
CA LEU A 135 -0.66 -1.10 -8.10
C LEU A 135 -0.53 -2.43 -7.37
N GLU A 136 -0.73 -3.52 -8.10
CA GLU A 136 -0.53 -4.86 -7.60
C GLU A 136 0.95 -5.26 -7.75
N MET A 137 1.62 -5.56 -6.64
CA MET A 137 3.01 -6.04 -6.69
C MET A 137 3.08 -7.55 -6.95
N CYS A 138 1.96 -8.28 -6.78
CA CYS A 138 1.88 -9.71 -7.08
C CYS A 138 1.55 -9.91 -8.57
N TYR A 139 2.36 -10.70 -9.25
CA TYR A 139 2.19 -11.04 -10.68
C TYR A 139 2.18 -12.55 -10.94
N ASN A 140 2.28 -13.37 -9.89
CA ASN A 140 2.36 -14.82 -9.99
C ASN A 140 1.23 -15.47 -9.18
N PRO A 141 0.46 -16.42 -9.77
CA PRO A 141 0.65 -17.01 -11.10
C PRO A 141 0.16 -16.12 -12.25
N THR A 142 -0.56 -15.04 -11.95
CA THR A 142 -1.15 -14.10 -12.91
C THR A 142 -1.14 -12.69 -12.31
N PRO A 143 -1.10 -11.62 -13.13
CA PRO A 143 -1.30 -10.25 -12.66
C PRO A 143 -2.76 -9.94 -12.25
N PHE A 144 -3.72 -10.79 -12.62
CA PHE A 144 -5.13 -10.63 -12.26
C PHE A 144 -5.40 -11.26 -10.88
N THR A 145 -5.10 -10.52 -9.81
CA THR A 145 -5.28 -11.00 -8.43
C THR A 145 -6.71 -10.79 -7.92
N ALA A 146 -7.08 -11.49 -6.85
CA ALA A 146 -8.38 -11.28 -6.20
C ALA A 146 -8.54 -9.84 -5.68
N LEU A 147 -7.44 -9.21 -5.26
CA LEU A 147 -7.45 -7.79 -4.89
C LEU A 147 -7.71 -6.88 -6.09
N GLY A 148 -7.02 -7.15 -7.21
CA GLY A 148 -7.26 -6.48 -8.49
C GLY A 148 -8.73 -6.54 -8.90
N GLY A 149 -9.34 -7.72 -8.83
CA GLY A 149 -10.77 -7.91 -9.12
C GLY A 149 -11.68 -7.05 -8.24
N ILE A 150 -11.44 -7.01 -6.93
CA ILE A 150 -12.23 -6.16 -6.01
C ILE A 150 -12.11 -4.68 -6.38
N ALA A 151 -10.92 -4.23 -6.79
CA ALA A 151 -10.72 -2.84 -7.19
C ALA A 151 -11.37 -2.47 -8.53
N GLU A 152 -11.55 -3.43 -9.44
CA GLU A 152 -12.26 -3.22 -10.71
C GLU A 152 -13.79 -3.21 -10.54
N GLU A 153 -14.31 -4.04 -9.63
CA GLU A 153 -15.75 -4.19 -9.39
C GLU A 153 -16.38 -3.03 -8.59
N ASN A 154 -15.57 -2.31 -7.80
CA ASN A 154 -16.04 -1.25 -6.90
C ASN A 154 -15.75 0.14 -7.42
#